data_AF-A0AB34THG6-F1
#
_entry.id   AF-A0AB34THG6-F1
#
_cell.length_a   1.000
_cell.length_b   1.000
_cell.length_c   1.000
_cell.angle_alpha   90.00
_cell.angle_beta   90.00
_cell.angle_gamma   90.00
#
_symmetry.space_group_name_H-M   'P 1'
#
loop_
_entity.id
_entity.type
_entity.pdbx_description
1 polymer ?
#
loop_
_entity_poly.entity_id
_entity_poly.type
_entity_poly.pdbx_seq_one_letter_code
_entity_poly.pdbx_strand_id
1 'polypeptide(L)'
;MYRWVSRFISYRTFYLWRARYYYYARNLDRWVLFSLLCLVSAALVLWYHWRVASVPPPRVHPEAAAVRVENITQEAIHRIVVVRHGGPTPGEPLTTPEDVRASTLRTLRVRQLLDSAMVWQLKAHMLADMAAYIDTTGSCFPFPCWQVSYRLQLMREAEAENAAINQALESVLEVPLNRMPNLDGGERTRLQTAWSDPFGDVYNQTWLLGDLQNMHARMMVAYPQRAGAPWLARLLSGDAEEPYRGW
;
A
#
# COMPACT_ATOMS: atom_id res chain seq x y z
N MET A 1 -35.87 40.35 26.27
CA MET A 1 -34.53 39.73 26.43
C MET A 1 -34.42 38.81 27.65
N TYR A 2 -34.65 39.26 28.89
CA TYR A 2 -34.57 38.38 30.09
C TYR A 2 -35.55 37.19 30.07
N ARG A 3 -36.75 37.37 29.49
CA ARG A 3 -37.77 36.31 29.38
C ARG A 3 -37.24 34.99 28.80
N TRP A 4 -36.30 35.05 27.86
CA TRP A 4 -35.74 33.85 27.19
C TRP A 4 -34.76 33.07 28.09
N VAL A 5 -34.07 33.74 29.01
CA VAL A 5 -33.06 33.14 29.92
C VAL A 5 -33.59 32.95 31.35
N SER A 6 -34.84 33.38 31.60
CA SER A 6 -35.46 33.41 32.93
C SER A 6 -35.57 32.04 33.62
N ARG A 7 -35.53 30.94 32.85
CA ARG A 7 -35.48 29.56 33.37
C ARG A 7 -34.12 29.15 33.94
N PHE A 8 -33.03 29.78 33.49
CA PHE A 8 -31.67 29.33 33.78
C PHE A 8 -30.91 30.28 34.73
N ILE A 9 -31.26 31.56 34.74
CA ILE A 9 -30.52 32.59 35.48
C ILE A 9 -31.52 33.54 36.13
N SER A 10 -31.30 33.87 37.41
CA SER A 10 -32.15 34.82 38.14
C SER A 10 -31.97 36.25 37.65
N TYR A 11 -33.01 37.08 37.84
CA TYR A 11 -33.11 38.43 37.29
C TYR A 11 -31.92 39.31 37.66
N ARG A 12 -31.55 39.29 38.95
CA ARG A 12 -30.41 40.04 39.49
C ARG A 12 -29.10 39.60 38.86
N THR A 13 -28.90 38.29 38.71
CA THR A 13 -27.68 37.72 38.13
C THR A 13 -27.57 38.06 36.65
N PHE A 14 -28.66 37.99 35.88
CA PHE A 14 -28.67 38.36 34.46
C PHE A 14 -28.25 39.80 34.23
N TYR A 15 -28.82 40.75 34.99
CA TYR A 15 -28.49 42.18 34.81
C TYR A 15 -27.09 42.53 35.34
N LEU A 16 -26.61 41.90 36.41
CA LEU A 16 -25.23 42.03 36.87
C LEU A 16 -24.23 41.49 35.83
N TRP A 17 -24.52 40.33 35.24
CA TRP A 17 -23.68 39.73 34.21
C TRP A 17 -23.66 40.58 32.94
N ARG A 18 -24.83 41.10 32.54
CA ARG A 18 -24.95 42.05 31.43
C ARG A 18 -24.16 43.34 31.70
N ALA A 19 -24.26 43.91 32.89
CA ALA A 19 -23.51 45.11 33.25
C ALA A 19 -21.99 44.86 33.23
N ARG A 20 -21.52 43.73 33.78
CA ARG A 20 -20.12 43.31 33.68
C ARG A 20 -19.69 43.11 32.23
N TYR A 21 -20.50 42.43 31.43
CA TYR A 21 -20.24 42.21 30.01
C TYR A 21 -20.08 43.53 29.26
N TYR A 22 -20.99 44.50 29.45
CA TYR A 22 -20.86 45.82 28.83
C TYR A 22 -19.66 46.60 29.35
N TYR A 23 -19.28 46.46 30.62
CA TYR A 23 -18.09 47.09 31.18
C TYR A 23 -16.80 46.53 30.55
N TYR A 24 -16.70 45.20 30.44
CA TYR A 24 -15.55 44.54 29.78
C TYR A 24 -15.52 44.79 28.27
N ALA A 25 -16.66 44.71 27.59
CA ALA A 25 -16.77 44.97 26.16
C ALA A 25 -16.47 46.43 25.78
N ARG A 26 -16.73 47.38 26.69
CA ARG A 26 -16.38 48.80 26.49
C ARG A 26 -14.88 49.07 26.66
N ASN A 27 -14.17 48.22 27.41
CA ASN A 27 -12.71 48.28 27.61
C ASN A 27 -11.95 47.29 26.70
N LEU A 28 -12.62 46.61 25.77
CA LEU A 28 -11.96 45.83 24.72
C LEU A 28 -11.35 46.79 23.71
N ASP A 29 -10.11 47.19 23.99
CA ASP A 29 -9.30 47.98 23.08
C ASP A 29 -8.94 47.16 21.82
N ARG A 30 -8.89 47.83 20.67
CA ARG A 30 -8.51 47.20 19.39
C ARG A 30 -7.14 46.54 19.49
N TRP A 31 -6.25 47.08 20.32
CA TRP A 31 -4.93 46.51 20.64
C TRP A 31 -5.00 45.16 21.37
N VAL A 32 -5.98 44.97 22.24
CA VAL A 32 -6.18 43.68 22.95
C VAL A 32 -6.68 42.63 21.97
N LEU A 33 -7.63 42.99 21.09
CA LEU A 33 -8.10 42.09 20.04
C LEU A 33 -6.99 41.73 19.05
N PHE A 34 -6.17 42.71 18.65
CA PHE A 34 -5.05 42.49 17.74
C PHE A 34 -3.98 41.57 18.36
N SER A 35 -3.58 41.83 19.61
CA SER A 35 -2.60 40.98 20.29
C SER A 35 -3.11 39.55 20.51
N LEU A 36 -4.40 39.38 20.84
CA LEU A 36 -5.01 38.06 20.97
C LEU A 36 -5.07 37.32 19.62
N LEU A 37 -5.37 38.01 18.53
CA LEU A 37 -5.33 37.46 17.18
C LEU A 37 -3.90 37.04 16.79
N CYS A 38 -2.89 37.84 17.11
CA CYS A 38 -1.47 37.48 16.89
C CYS A 38 -1.03 36.27 17.71
N LEU A 39 -1.48 36.14 18.96
CA LEU A 39 -1.17 34.98 19.79
C LEU A 39 -1.84 33.71 19.27
N VAL A 40 -3.10 33.80 18.86
CA VAL A 40 -3.83 32.67 18.26
C VAL A 40 -3.18 32.26 16.93
N SER A 41 -2.78 33.22 16.09
CA SER A 41 -2.08 32.88 14.84
C SER A 41 -0.73 32.23 15.10
N ALA A 42 0.07 32.73 16.04
CA ALA A 42 1.34 32.11 16.42
C ALA A 42 1.15 30.69 16.99
N ALA A 43 0.14 30.48 17.83
CA ALA A 43 -0.18 29.17 18.37
C ALA A 43 -0.61 28.19 17.26
N LEU A 44 -1.40 28.64 16.29
CA LEU A 44 -1.79 27.83 15.13
C LEU A 44 -0.60 27.48 14.24
N VAL A 45 0.32 28.42 14.00
CA VAL A 45 1.56 28.17 13.24
C VAL A 45 2.45 27.16 13.97
N LEU A 46 2.62 27.29 15.29
CA LEU A 46 3.41 26.33 16.08
C LEU A 46 2.75 24.95 16.13
N TRP A 47 1.44 24.89 16.30
CA TRP A 47 0.69 23.64 16.24
C TRP A 47 0.81 22.98 14.87
N TYR A 48 0.73 23.76 13.80
CA TYR A 48 0.93 23.29 12.43
C TYR A 48 2.35 22.75 12.21
N HIS A 49 3.39 23.49 12.63
CA HIS A 49 4.77 23.04 12.53
C HIS A 49 5.01 21.76 13.34
N TRP A 50 4.48 21.68 14.56
CA TRP A 50 4.60 20.48 15.37
C TRP A 50 3.94 19.28 14.70
N ARG A 51 2.77 19.46 14.07
CA ARG A 51 2.08 18.39 13.32
C ARG A 51 2.85 17.91 12.09
N VAL A 52 3.51 18.82 11.36
CA VAL A 52 4.36 18.46 10.21
C VAL A 52 5.65 17.76 10.67
N ALA A 53 6.25 18.21 11.77
CA ALA A 53 7.47 17.61 12.32
C ALA A 53 7.22 16.26 13.03
N SER A 54 5.98 15.97 13.45
CA SER A 54 5.62 14.74 14.17
C SER A 54 4.98 13.66 13.27
N VAL A 55 5.13 13.76 11.95
CA VAL A 55 4.68 12.72 11.03
C VAL A 55 5.44 11.42 11.33
N PRO A 56 4.75 10.29 11.59
CA PRO A 56 5.42 9.05 11.90
C PRO A 56 6.30 8.64 10.71
N PRO A 57 7.55 8.20 10.96
CA PRO A 57 8.41 7.74 9.90
C PRO A 57 7.77 6.53 9.19
N PRO A 58 7.97 6.37 7.88
CA PRO A 58 7.46 5.21 7.16
C PRO A 58 8.06 3.92 7.73
N ARG A 59 7.29 2.83 7.72
CA ARG A 59 7.76 1.52 8.18
C ARG A 59 8.92 1.02 7.33
N VAL A 60 8.92 1.34 6.05
CA VAL A 60 10.03 1.08 5.14
C VAL A 60 10.41 2.36 4.40
N HIS A 61 11.69 2.73 4.46
CA HIS A 61 12.20 3.86 3.69
C HIS A 61 12.07 3.59 2.18
N PRO A 62 11.63 4.54 1.35
CA PRO A 62 11.37 4.31 -0.08
C PRO A 62 12.59 3.82 -0.86
N GLU A 63 13.79 4.30 -0.51
CA GLU A 63 15.05 3.82 -1.09
C GLU A 63 15.39 2.39 -0.67
N ALA A 64 15.12 2.04 0.59
CA ALA A 64 15.32 0.68 1.09
C ALA A 64 14.32 -0.29 0.43
N ALA A 65 13.08 0.15 0.20
CA ALA A 65 12.11 -0.62 -0.59
C ALA A 65 12.60 -0.82 -2.02
N ALA A 66 13.11 0.22 -2.69
CA ALA A 66 13.65 0.14 -4.05
C ALA A 66 14.75 -0.91 -4.17
N VAL A 67 15.75 -0.86 -3.27
CA VAL A 67 16.87 -1.83 -3.27
C VAL A 67 16.36 -3.25 -3.00
N ARG A 68 15.40 -3.43 -2.10
CA ARG A 68 14.84 -4.76 -1.81
C ARG A 68 14.07 -5.32 -3.01
N VAL A 69 13.26 -4.50 -3.66
CA VAL A 69 12.51 -4.92 -4.86
C VAL A 69 13.47 -5.26 -6.00
N GLU A 70 14.51 -4.45 -6.22
CA GLU A 70 15.54 -4.73 -7.23
C GLU A 70 16.31 -6.03 -6.93
N ASN A 71 16.63 -6.30 -5.65
CA ASN A 71 17.24 -7.56 -5.27
C ASN A 71 16.30 -8.75 -5.53
N ILE A 72 15.01 -8.61 -5.21
CA ILE A 72 13.99 -9.65 -5.47
C ILE A 72 13.86 -9.90 -6.98
N THR A 73 13.84 -8.85 -7.82
CA THR A 73 13.74 -9.00 -9.27
C THR A 73 14.98 -9.67 -9.87
N GLN A 74 16.18 -9.26 -9.43
CA GLN A 74 17.43 -9.88 -9.86
C GLN A 74 17.54 -11.34 -9.44
N GLU A 75 17.16 -11.66 -8.20
CA GLU A 75 17.13 -13.04 -7.69
C GLU A 75 16.10 -13.89 -8.45
N ALA A 76 14.92 -13.34 -8.78
CA ALA A 76 13.92 -14.02 -9.58
C ALA A 76 14.47 -14.35 -10.98
N ILE A 77 15.06 -13.36 -11.66
CA ILE A 77 15.67 -13.53 -12.98
C ILE A 77 16.80 -14.56 -12.90
N HIS A 78 17.66 -14.47 -11.89
CA HIS A 78 18.75 -15.42 -11.70
C HIS A 78 18.24 -16.85 -11.57
N ARG A 79 17.23 -17.08 -10.71
CA ARG A 79 16.62 -18.41 -10.55
C ARG A 79 15.96 -18.91 -11.82
N ILE A 80 15.23 -18.07 -12.56
CA ILE A 80 14.64 -18.42 -13.86
C ILE A 80 15.74 -18.87 -14.84
N VAL A 81 16.83 -18.11 -14.93
CA VAL A 81 17.96 -18.44 -15.81
C VAL A 81 18.58 -19.77 -15.40
N VAL A 82 18.78 -20.01 -14.09
CA VAL A 82 19.30 -21.28 -13.56
C VAL A 82 18.37 -22.45 -13.89
N VAL A 83 17.04 -22.26 -13.80
CA VAL A 83 16.08 -23.30 -14.18
C VAL A 83 16.19 -23.60 -15.67
N ARG A 84 16.14 -22.57 -16.53
CA ARG A 84 16.27 -22.73 -17.99
C ARG A 84 17.57 -23.43 -18.39
N HIS A 85 18.69 -23.10 -17.76
CA HIS A 85 19.98 -23.76 -18.03
C HIS A 85 20.18 -25.06 -17.23
N GLY A 86 19.14 -25.53 -16.52
CA GLY A 86 19.18 -26.71 -15.70
C GLY A 86 19.04 -27.99 -16.53
N GLY A 87 20.08 -28.81 -16.56
CA GLY A 87 20.12 -30.07 -17.29
C GLY A 87 21.50 -30.35 -17.89
N PRO A 88 21.68 -31.46 -18.62
CA PRO A 88 22.95 -31.75 -19.31
C PRO A 88 23.22 -30.78 -20.46
N THR A 89 22.18 -30.33 -21.16
CA THR A 89 22.26 -29.47 -22.34
C THR A 89 21.12 -28.44 -22.35
N PRO A 90 21.40 -27.13 -22.53
CA PRO A 90 20.36 -26.11 -22.59
C PRO A 90 19.37 -26.37 -23.74
N GLY A 91 18.08 -26.35 -23.44
CA GLY A 91 17.01 -26.47 -24.45
C GLY A 91 16.64 -27.91 -24.83
N GLU A 92 17.40 -28.92 -24.40
CA GLU A 92 17.07 -30.32 -24.65
C GLU A 92 15.93 -30.81 -23.74
N PRO A 93 15.05 -31.70 -24.23
CA PRO A 93 14.00 -32.27 -23.43
C PRO A 93 14.57 -33.21 -22.36
N LEU A 94 14.00 -33.12 -21.15
CA LEU A 94 14.22 -34.00 -20.02
C LEU A 94 13.77 -35.41 -20.41
N THR A 95 14.69 -36.36 -20.29
CA THR A 95 14.48 -37.74 -20.76
C THR A 95 14.11 -38.69 -19.63
N THR A 96 14.40 -38.35 -18.37
CA THR A 96 14.12 -39.19 -17.21
C THR A 96 13.04 -38.59 -16.29
N PRO A 97 12.25 -39.42 -15.59
CA PRO A 97 11.30 -38.94 -14.57
C PRO A 97 11.97 -38.16 -13.42
N GLU A 98 13.22 -38.48 -13.09
CA GLU A 98 13.99 -37.78 -12.06
C GLU A 98 14.35 -36.35 -12.48
N ASP A 99 14.72 -36.17 -13.75
CA ASP A 99 15.01 -34.85 -14.32
C ASP A 99 13.78 -33.96 -14.36
N VAL A 100 12.61 -34.53 -14.70
CA VAL A 100 11.32 -33.83 -14.65
C VAL A 100 11.02 -33.37 -13.23
N ARG A 101 11.14 -34.26 -12.23
CA ARG A 101 10.90 -33.90 -10.83
C ARG A 101 11.87 -32.83 -10.32
N ALA A 102 13.15 -32.94 -10.66
CA ALA A 102 14.16 -31.95 -10.29
C ALA A 102 13.88 -30.59 -10.93
N SER A 103 13.45 -30.57 -12.20
CA SER A 103 13.03 -29.36 -12.90
C SER A 103 11.80 -28.74 -12.25
N THR A 104 10.74 -29.52 -12.00
CA THR A 104 9.52 -29.06 -11.30
C THR A 104 9.83 -28.46 -9.92
N LEU A 105 10.72 -29.08 -9.15
CA LEU A 105 11.17 -28.54 -7.86
C LEU A 105 11.91 -27.21 -7.99
N ARG A 106 12.78 -27.05 -9.00
CA ARG A 106 13.48 -25.77 -9.25
C ARG A 106 12.47 -24.70 -9.67
N THR A 107 11.54 -25.04 -10.55
CA THR A 107 10.46 -24.19 -11.03
C THR A 107 9.57 -23.69 -9.88
N LEU A 108 9.19 -24.57 -8.94
CA LEU A 108 8.48 -24.19 -7.71
C LEU A 108 9.30 -23.24 -6.83
N ARG A 109 10.61 -23.49 -6.66
CA ARG A 109 11.49 -22.60 -5.88
C ARG A 109 11.64 -21.19 -6.47
N VAL A 110 11.43 -21.03 -7.78
CA VAL A 110 11.36 -19.70 -8.40
C VAL A 110 10.13 -18.97 -7.88
N ARG A 111 8.96 -19.60 -7.94
CA ARG A 111 7.67 -19.01 -7.53
C ARG A 111 7.58 -18.75 -6.03
N GLN A 112 8.10 -19.68 -5.23
CA GLN A 112 8.20 -19.54 -3.77
C GLN A 112 9.08 -18.35 -3.32
N LEU A 113 9.94 -17.81 -4.18
CA LEU A 113 10.68 -16.57 -3.87
C LEU A 113 9.71 -15.42 -3.55
N LEU A 114 8.65 -15.28 -4.36
CA LEU A 114 7.66 -14.22 -4.25
C LEU A 114 6.67 -14.44 -3.11
N ASP A 115 6.53 -15.70 -2.66
CA ASP A 115 5.76 -16.09 -1.48
C ASP A 115 6.59 -16.10 -0.18
N SER A 116 7.86 -15.68 -0.24
CA SER A 116 8.71 -15.64 0.95
C SER A 116 8.21 -14.62 1.98
N ALA A 117 8.40 -14.93 3.26
CA ALA A 117 8.00 -14.06 4.37
C ALA A 117 8.58 -12.63 4.24
N MET A 118 9.80 -12.50 3.69
CA MET A 118 10.44 -11.22 3.44
C MET A 118 9.68 -10.37 2.41
N VAL A 119 9.24 -10.98 1.30
CA VAL A 119 8.48 -10.30 0.24
C VAL A 119 7.11 -9.89 0.76
N TRP A 120 6.43 -10.78 1.49
CA TRP A 120 5.16 -10.48 2.15
C TRP A 120 5.27 -9.31 3.12
N GLN A 121 6.29 -9.31 3.97
CA GLN A 121 6.51 -8.23 4.93
C GLN A 121 6.80 -6.90 4.21
N LEU A 122 7.58 -6.92 3.13
CA LEU A 122 7.87 -5.72 2.34
C LEU A 122 6.60 -5.15 1.71
N LYS A 123 5.77 -6.00 1.06
CA LYS A 123 4.46 -5.60 0.51
C LYS A 123 3.58 -5.01 1.61
N ALA A 124 3.44 -5.70 2.75
CA ALA A 124 2.62 -5.27 3.86
C ALA A 124 3.04 -3.90 4.40
N HIS A 125 4.35 -3.66 4.57
CA HIS A 125 4.85 -2.37 5.04
C HIS A 125 4.58 -1.25 4.03
N MET A 126 4.85 -1.46 2.74
CA MET A 126 4.57 -0.46 1.71
C MET A 126 3.08 -0.12 1.66
N LEU A 127 2.22 -1.13 1.67
CA LEU A 127 0.76 -0.96 1.68
C LEU A 127 0.28 -0.24 2.94
N ALA A 128 0.82 -0.58 4.11
CA ALA A 128 0.45 0.05 5.36
C ALA A 128 0.90 1.52 5.44
N ASP A 129 2.02 1.86 4.81
CA ASP A 129 2.49 3.25 4.70
C ASP A 129 1.63 4.05 3.72
N MET A 130 1.27 3.46 2.57
CA MET A 130 0.33 4.06 1.62
C MET A 130 -1.06 4.26 2.24
N ALA A 131 -1.57 3.29 3.00
CA ALA A 131 -2.83 3.40 3.71
C ALA A 131 -2.79 4.55 4.74
N ALA A 132 -1.72 4.61 5.55
CA ALA A 132 -1.53 5.71 6.49
C ALA A 132 -1.49 7.08 5.77
N TYR A 133 -0.82 7.17 4.62
CA TYR A 133 -0.83 8.39 3.79
C TYR A 133 -2.25 8.75 3.31
N ILE A 134 -3.04 7.78 2.84
CA ILE A 134 -4.40 8.02 2.36
C ILE A 134 -5.31 8.45 3.53
N ASP A 135 -5.22 7.79 4.68
CA ASP A 135 -6.03 8.13 5.87
C ASP A 135 -5.75 9.55 6.38
N THR A 136 -4.47 9.94 6.31
CA THR A 136 -3.99 11.23 6.82
C THR A 136 -4.13 12.37 5.83
N THR A 137 -4.19 12.13 4.53
CA THR A 137 -4.34 13.18 3.51
C THR A 137 -5.74 13.22 2.89
N GLY A 138 -6.52 12.14 3.03
CA GLY A 138 -7.80 11.95 2.34
C GLY A 138 -7.66 11.80 0.83
N SER A 139 -6.45 11.49 0.32
CA SER A 139 -6.16 11.49 -1.12
C SER A 139 -5.14 10.42 -1.51
N CYS A 140 -5.24 9.92 -2.75
CA CYS A 140 -4.27 8.99 -3.34
C CYS A 140 -3.18 9.69 -4.17
N PHE A 141 -3.10 11.02 -4.14
CA PHE A 141 -2.13 11.81 -4.91
C PHE A 141 -0.69 11.29 -4.70
N PRO A 142 0.16 11.23 -5.75
CA PRO A 142 -0.03 11.78 -7.10
C PRO A 142 -0.85 10.92 -8.06
N PHE A 143 -1.37 9.79 -7.58
CA PHE A 143 -2.17 8.90 -8.41
C PHE A 143 -3.67 9.15 -8.19
N PRO A 144 -4.51 8.94 -9.21
CA PRO A 144 -5.94 8.86 -9.00
C PRO A 144 -6.27 7.59 -8.19
N CYS A 145 -7.24 7.67 -7.27
CA CYS A 145 -7.55 6.56 -6.36
C CYS A 145 -7.98 5.27 -7.08
N TRP A 146 -8.68 5.39 -8.23
CA TRP A 146 -9.05 4.24 -9.04
C TRP A 146 -7.82 3.48 -9.58
N GLN A 147 -6.73 4.19 -9.89
CA GLN A 147 -5.50 3.56 -10.36
C GLN A 147 -4.83 2.80 -9.23
N VAL A 148 -4.81 3.35 -8.01
CA VAL A 148 -4.28 2.64 -6.83
C VAL A 148 -5.10 1.38 -6.57
N SER A 149 -6.43 1.47 -6.52
CA SER A 149 -7.27 0.28 -6.30
C SER A 149 -7.12 -0.76 -7.41
N TYR A 150 -7.04 -0.33 -8.67
CA TYR A 150 -6.83 -1.23 -9.81
C TYR A 150 -5.48 -1.95 -9.72
N ARG A 151 -4.39 -1.25 -9.37
CA ARG A 151 -3.08 -1.88 -9.18
C ARG A 151 -3.08 -2.89 -8.04
N LEU A 152 -3.78 -2.60 -6.94
CA LEU A 152 -3.96 -3.56 -5.85
C LEU A 152 -4.76 -4.80 -6.27
N GLN A 153 -5.77 -4.61 -7.12
CA GLN A 153 -6.53 -5.71 -7.71
C GLN A 153 -5.63 -6.60 -8.57
N LEU A 154 -4.86 -6.01 -9.49
CA LEU A 154 -3.92 -6.76 -10.34
C LEU A 154 -2.90 -7.55 -9.51
N MET A 155 -2.40 -7.00 -8.41
CA MET A 155 -1.52 -7.75 -7.50
C MET A 155 -2.21 -8.97 -6.89
N ARG A 156 -3.44 -8.82 -6.40
CA ARG A 156 -4.19 -9.93 -5.80
C ARG A 156 -4.51 -11.02 -6.82
N GLU A 157 -4.87 -10.63 -8.04
CA GLU A 157 -5.12 -11.56 -9.15
C GLU A 157 -3.84 -12.32 -9.51
N ALA A 158 -2.71 -11.62 -9.64
CA ALA A 158 -1.43 -12.26 -9.90
C ALA A 158 -0.99 -13.19 -8.76
N GLU A 159 -1.22 -12.82 -7.50
CA GLU A 159 -0.98 -13.68 -6.33
C GLU A 159 -1.83 -14.95 -6.35
N ALA A 160 -3.11 -14.82 -6.69
CA ALA A 160 -4.01 -15.97 -6.83
C ALA A 160 -3.60 -16.89 -7.99
N GLU A 161 -3.18 -16.33 -9.12
CA GLU A 161 -2.68 -17.10 -10.27
C GLU A 161 -1.44 -17.90 -9.91
N ASN A 162 -0.44 -17.27 -9.27
CA ASN A 162 0.78 -17.96 -8.85
C ASN A 162 0.48 -19.05 -7.80
N ALA A 163 -0.41 -18.79 -6.84
CA ALA A 163 -0.84 -19.80 -5.87
C ALA A 163 -1.49 -21.02 -6.54
N ALA A 164 -2.35 -20.80 -7.55
CA ALA A 164 -2.97 -21.88 -8.32
C ALA A 164 -1.94 -22.71 -9.11
N ILE A 165 -0.93 -22.05 -9.72
CA ILE A 165 0.17 -22.72 -10.43
C ILE A 165 1.01 -23.53 -9.43
N ASN A 166 1.36 -22.96 -8.28
CA ASN A 166 2.12 -23.66 -7.25
C ASN A 166 1.39 -24.92 -6.76
N GLN A 167 0.09 -24.80 -6.47
CA GLN A 167 -0.74 -25.94 -6.08
C GLN A 167 -0.79 -27.03 -7.17
N ALA A 168 -0.91 -26.63 -8.44
CA ALA A 168 -0.89 -27.57 -9.56
C ALA A 168 0.46 -28.29 -9.67
N LEU A 169 1.57 -27.57 -9.56
CA LEU A 169 2.92 -28.15 -9.60
C LEU A 169 3.25 -29.03 -8.39
N GLU A 170 2.74 -28.70 -7.20
CA GLU A 170 2.87 -29.53 -6.01
C GLU A 170 2.18 -30.89 -6.20
N SER A 171 0.99 -30.92 -6.80
CA SER A 171 0.29 -32.19 -7.09
C SER A 171 1.10 -33.12 -8.00
N VAL A 172 1.91 -32.57 -8.90
CA VAL A 172 2.82 -33.34 -9.78
C VAL A 172 3.95 -34.01 -8.98
N LEU A 173 4.36 -33.44 -7.84
CA LEU A 173 5.40 -34.01 -6.97
C LEU A 173 4.90 -35.16 -6.08
N GLU A 174 3.59 -35.25 -5.86
CA GLU A 174 2.95 -36.27 -5.01
C GLU A 174 2.72 -37.60 -5.73
N VAL A 175 2.71 -37.60 -7.07
CA VAL A 175 2.56 -38.82 -7.86
C VAL A 175 3.88 -39.62 -7.83
N PRO A 176 3.86 -40.93 -7.47
CA PRO A 176 5.04 -41.78 -7.50
C PRO A 176 5.68 -41.78 -8.89
N LEU A 177 7.01 -41.66 -8.97
CA LEU A 177 7.81 -41.58 -10.22
C LEU A 177 7.48 -42.70 -11.24
N ASN A 178 7.13 -43.87 -10.74
CA ASN A 178 6.77 -45.09 -11.50
C ASN A 178 5.28 -45.15 -11.91
N ARG A 179 4.44 -44.23 -11.44
CA ARG A 179 3.03 -44.09 -11.78
C ARG A 179 2.70 -42.75 -12.44
N MET A 180 3.72 -41.93 -12.70
CA MET A 180 3.54 -40.71 -13.46
C MET A 180 3.00 -41.12 -14.85
N PRO A 181 1.76 -40.73 -15.20
CA PRO A 181 1.17 -41.15 -16.46
C PRO A 181 2.08 -40.68 -17.60
N ASN A 182 2.19 -41.50 -18.65
CA ASN A 182 2.81 -41.04 -19.89
C ASN A 182 1.97 -39.83 -20.33
N LEU A 183 2.52 -38.63 -20.21
CA LEU A 183 1.77 -37.36 -20.35
C LEU A 183 1.41 -37.07 -21.83
N ASP A 184 0.80 -38.02 -22.53
CA ASP A 184 0.41 -37.91 -23.93
C ASP A 184 -0.81 -36.99 -24.07
N GLY A 185 -0.56 -35.68 -24.15
CA GLY A 185 -1.63 -34.68 -24.25
C GLY A 185 -1.20 -33.20 -24.28
N GLY A 186 0.10 -32.89 -24.45
CA GLY A 186 0.60 -31.50 -24.43
C GLY A 186 1.12 -31.02 -23.07
N GLU A 187 0.80 -31.74 -21.99
CA GLU A 187 1.37 -31.51 -20.66
C GLU A 187 2.82 -32.00 -20.58
N ARG A 188 3.17 -33.10 -21.28
CA ARG A 188 4.56 -33.55 -21.45
C ARG A 188 5.40 -32.52 -22.20
N THR A 189 4.88 -31.85 -23.23
CA THR A 189 5.63 -30.82 -23.97
C THR A 189 5.84 -29.55 -23.13
N ARG A 190 4.88 -29.20 -22.26
CA ARG A 190 5.02 -28.09 -21.29
C ARG A 190 6.01 -28.38 -20.16
N LEU A 191 6.18 -29.65 -19.78
CA LEU A 191 7.13 -30.10 -18.76
C LEU A 191 8.41 -30.74 -19.33
N GLN A 192 8.50 -30.87 -20.67
CA GLN A 192 9.59 -31.55 -21.36
C GLN A 192 10.88 -30.78 -21.25
N THR A 193 10.83 -29.46 -21.19
CA THR A 193 12.05 -28.65 -21.06
C THR A 193 11.86 -27.67 -19.92
N ALA A 194 12.94 -27.27 -19.27
CA ALA A 194 12.90 -26.11 -18.38
C ALA A 194 12.60 -24.79 -19.15
N TRP A 195 12.59 -24.82 -20.48
CA TRP A 195 12.34 -23.70 -21.39
C TRP A 195 10.88 -23.53 -21.80
N SER A 196 10.03 -24.55 -21.57
CA SER A 196 8.60 -24.49 -21.91
C SER A 196 7.75 -23.78 -20.85
N ASP A 197 8.30 -23.52 -19.67
CA ASP A 197 7.70 -22.59 -18.70
C ASP A 197 8.11 -21.15 -19.04
N PRO A 198 7.16 -20.28 -19.43
CA PRO A 198 7.46 -18.89 -19.76
C PRO A 198 7.82 -18.05 -18.53
N PHE A 199 7.48 -18.48 -17.30
CA PHE A 199 7.59 -17.70 -16.06
C PHE A 199 6.88 -16.33 -16.13
N GLY A 200 5.86 -16.21 -17.00
CA GLY A 200 5.12 -14.96 -17.22
C GLY A 200 4.45 -14.45 -15.95
N ASP A 201 4.00 -15.37 -15.09
CA ASP A 201 3.45 -15.09 -13.76
C ASP A 201 4.48 -14.43 -12.84
N VAL A 202 5.71 -14.96 -12.79
CA VAL A 202 6.81 -14.40 -11.98
C VAL A 202 7.24 -13.03 -12.50
N TYR A 203 7.33 -12.87 -13.83
CA TYR A 203 7.62 -11.57 -14.44
C TYR A 203 6.52 -10.54 -14.15
N ASN A 204 5.25 -10.95 -14.25
CA ASN A 204 4.12 -10.07 -13.97
C ASN A 204 4.11 -9.62 -12.50
N GLN A 205 4.27 -10.57 -11.56
CA GLN A 205 4.31 -10.25 -10.13
C GLN A 205 5.49 -9.35 -9.74
N THR A 206 6.69 -9.59 -10.29
CA THR A 206 7.86 -8.74 -10.03
C THR A 206 7.66 -7.33 -10.59
N TRP A 207 7.03 -7.20 -11.77
CA TRP A 207 6.67 -5.91 -12.34
C TRP A 207 5.65 -5.15 -11.48
N LEU A 208 4.59 -5.84 -11.02
CA LEU A 208 3.59 -5.27 -10.12
C LEU A 208 4.17 -4.86 -8.76
N LEU A 209 5.16 -5.60 -8.25
CA LEU A 209 5.90 -5.22 -7.04
C LEU A 209 6.72 -3.94 -7.26
N GLY A 210 7.31 -3.77 -8.44
CA GLY A 210 7.98 -2.52 -8.84
C GLY A 210 7.02 -1.34 -8.93
N ASP A 211 5.83 -1.55 -9.51
CA ASP A 211 4.76 -0.53 -9.53
C ASP A 211 4.33 -0.13 -8.11
N LEU A 212 4.15 -1.11 -7.21
CA LEU A 212 3.81 -0.85 -5.81
C LEU A 212 4.90 -0.02 -5.13
N GLN A 213 6.17 -0.35 -5.34
CA GLN A 213 7.29 0.41 -4.80
C GLN A 213 7.33 1.84 -5.33
N ASN A 214 7.09 2.05 -6.61
CA ASN A 214 7.03 3.38 -7.20
C ASN A 214 5.85 4.19 -6.63
N MET A 215 4.68 3.55 -6.46
CA MET A 215 3.54 4.20 -5.82
C MET A 215 3.85 4.61 -4.38
N HIS A 216 4.40 3.69 -3.58
CA HIS A 216 4.84 3.95 -2.22
C HIS A 216 5.83 5.11 -2.16
N ALA A 217 6.90 5.07 -2.97
CA ALA A 217 7.92 6.10 -2.98
C ALA A 217 7.35 7.49 -3.29
N ARG A 218 6.50 7.61 -4.32
CA ARG A 218 5.91 8.90 -4.68
C ARG A 218 4.94 9.42 -3.63
N MET A 219 4.18 8.54 -2.98
CA MET A 219 3.31 8.93 -1.86
C MET A 219 4.14 9.36 -0.64
N MET A 220 5.23 8.65 -0.32
CA MET A 220 6.10 9.01 0.80
C MET A 220 6.83 10.34 0.59
N VAL A 221 7.20 10.67 -0.65
CA VAL A 221 7.73 12.01 -0.99
C VAL A 221 6.67 13.09 -0.82
N ALA A 222 5.42 12.81 -1.18
CA ALA A 222 4.31 13.76 -1.01
C ALA A 222 3.82 13.89 0.44
N TYR A 223 4.10 12.90 1.29
CA TYR A 223 3.57 12.79 2.64
C TYR A 223 3.88 13.99 3.56
N PRO A 224 5.14 14.42 3.73
CA PRO A 224 5.45 15.59 4.56
C PRO A 224 4.87 16.89 4.01
N GLN A 225 4.62 16.97 2.69
CA GLN A 225 4.05 18.16 2.05
C GLN A 225 2.53 18.25 2.22
N ARG A 226 1.82 17.12 2.36
CA ARG A 226 0.34 17.05 2.40
C ARG A 226 -0.27 16.62 3.72
N ALA A 227 0.52 16.14 4.67
CA ALA A 227 0.07 15.96 6.06
C ALA A 227 -0.40 17.29 6.70
N GLY A 228 -0.04 18.43 6.11
CA GLY A 228 -0.50 19.76 6.48
C GLY A 228 -1.96 19.99 6.10
N ALA A 229 -2.87 19.76 7.06
CA ALA A 229 -4.29 20.11 7.03
C ALA A 229 -5.25 19.15 6.28
N PRO A 230 -5.36 17.86 6.69
CA PRO A 230 -6.43 16.96 6.25
C PRO A 230 -7.83 17.51 6.44
N TRP A 231 -8.01 18.33 7.48
CA TRP A 231 -9.27 19.00 7.77
C TRP A 231 -9.62 20.05 6.72
N LEU A 232 -8.66 20.69 6.05
CA LEU A 232 -8.92 21.70 5.03
C LEU A 232 -9.48 21.06 3.76
N ALA A 233 -8.92 19.91 3.35
CA ALA A 233 -9.50 19.11 2.29
C ALA A 233 -10.92 18.67 2.66
N ARG A 234 -11.14 18.12 3.86
CA ARG A 234 -12.48 17.70 4.34
C ARG A 234 -13.49 18.85 4.49
N LEU A 235 -13.03 20.06 4.83
CA LEU A 235 -13.85 21.28 4.88
C LEU A 235 -14.22 21.80 3.49
N LEU A 236 -13.30 21.70 2.52
CA LEU A 236 -13.49 22.18 1.15
C LEU A 236 -14.27 21.18 0.28
N SER A 237 -14.04 19.88 0.49
CA SER A 237 -14.78 18.79 -0.16
C SER A 237 -16.03 18.36 0.61
N GLY A 238 -16.31 19.05 1.73
CA GLY A 238 -17.43 18.89 2.66
C GLY A 238 -18.04 17.49 2.65
N ASP A 239 -17.45 16.53 3.39
CA ASP A 239 -17.97 15.15 3.56
C ASP A 239 -18.91 14.71 2.42
N ALA A 240 -18.39 14.70 1.19
CA ALA A 240 -19.15 14.22 0.05
C ALA A 240 -19.22 12.70 0.17
N GLU A 241 -20.42 12.25 0.51
CA GLU A 241 -20.95 10.88 0.44
C GLU A 241 -20.17 9.97 -0.51
N GLU A 242 -19.93 8.73 -0.05
CA GLU A 242 -19.58 7.61 -0.92
C GLU A 242 -20.46 7.67 -2.19
N PRO A 243 -19.88 7.68 -3.41
CA PRO A 243 -20.70 7.47 -4.58
C PRO A 243 -21.29 6.07 -4.48
N TYR A 244 -22.61 6.04 -4.35
CA TYR A 244 -23.50 4.88 -4.48
C TYR A 244 -22.87 3.79 -5.36
N ARG A 245 -22.72 2.58 -4.80
CA ARG A 245 -22.63 1.36 -5.59
C ARG A 245 -23.94 1.22 -6.37
N GLY A 246 -23.89 1.54 -7.64
CA GLY A 246 -24.99 1.34 -8.58
C GLY A 246 -24.45 0.75 -9.87
N TRP A 247 -24.52 -0.59 -9.94
CA TRP A 247 -24.44 -1.48 -11.11
C TRP A 247 -23.14 -1.47 -11.92
#